data_AF-A0A8J7ERS2-F1
#
_entry.id   AF-A0A8J7ERS2-F1
#
_cell.length_a   1.000
_cell.length_b   1.000
_cell.length_c   1.000
_cell.angle_alpha   90.00
_cell.angle_beta   90.00
_cell.angle_gamma   90.00
#
_symmetry.space_group_name_H-M   'P 1'
#
loop_
_entity.id
_entity.type
_entity.pdbx_description
1 polymer ?
#
loop_
_entity_poly.entity_id
_entity_poly.type
_entity_poly.pdbx_seq_one_letter_code
_entity_poly.pdbx_strand_id
1 'polypeptide(L)' 'MNSHRNELFRTLWQFLNQPVFDSKSPTILNPHRFWYLQRLHHLERCWSRTYRPEERFRN' A
#
# COMPACT_ATOMS: atom_id res chain seq x y z
N MET A 1 -1.58 -3.62 25.03
CA MET A 1 -2.25 -4.55 24.09
C MET A 1 -3.35 -3.86 23.27
N ASN A 2 -3.05 -2.79 22.51
CA ASN A 2 -4.06 -2.02 21.74
C ASN A 2 -3.70 -1.81 20.25
N SER A 3 -2.55 -2.30 19.79
CA SER A 3 -2.00 -1.98 18.47
C SER A 3 -2.73 -2.67 17.31
N HIS A 4 -3.08 -3.95 17.46
CA HIS A 4 -3.71 -4.75 16.39
C HIS A 4 -5.11 -4.27 15.98
N ARG A 5 -5.93 -3.77 16.93
CA ARG A 5 -7.26 -3.24 16.60
C ARG A 5 -7.17 -1.94 15.78
N ASN A 6 -6.25 -1.06 16.16
CA ASN A 6 -6.05 0.20 15.46
C ASN A 6 -5.54 -0.01 14.03
N GLU A 7 -4.72 -1.03 13.81
CA GLU A 7 -4.26 -1.39 12.47
C GLU A 7 -5.39 -1.93 11.59
N LEU A 8 -6.24 -2.82 12.14
CA LEU A 8 -7.41 -3.33 11.41
C LEU A 8 -8.38 -2.22 11.01
N PHE A 9 -8.70 -1.31 11.94
CA PHE A 9 -9.56 -0.17 11.65
C PHE A 9 -8.96 0.75 10.58
N ARG A 10 -7.65 1.00 10.62
CA ARG A 10 -6.97 1.83 9.62
C ARG A 10 -7.03 1.20 8.23
N THR A 11 -6.82 -0.10 8.10
CA THR A 11 -6.86 -0.76 6.79
C THR A 11 -8.29 -0.91 6.27
N LEU A 12 -9.27 -1.16 7.15
CA LEU A 12 -10.69 -1.10 6.80
C LEU A 12 -11.08 0.30 6.32
N TRP A 13 -10.61 1.35 6.99
CA TRP A 13 -10.86 2.72 6.58
C TRP A 13 -10.26 3.05 5.21
N GLN A 14 -9.05 2.54 4.92
CA GLN A 14 -8.43 2.68 3.59
C GLN A 14 -9.18 1.92 2.50
N PHE A 15 -9.71 0.73 2.82
CA PHE A 15 -10.54 -0.04 1.90
C PHE A 15 -11.87 0.67 1.61
N LEU A 16 -12.51 1.25 2.61
CA LEU A 16 -13.78 1.96 2.46
C LEU A 16 -13.62 3.31 1.74
N ASN A 17 -12.49 3.99 1.90
CA ASN A 17 -12.18 5.25 1.21
C ASN A 17 -11.51 5.06 -0.15
N GLN A 18 -11.60 3.88 -0.76
CA GLN A 18 -11.13 3.71 -2.12
C GLN A 18 -11.88 4.66 -3.07
N PRO A 19 -11.20 5.27 -4.06
CA PRO A 19 -11.85 6.13 -5.03
C PRO A 19 -12.79 5.28 -5.87
N VAL A 20 -14.08 5.36 -5.54
CA VAL A 20 -15.13 4.79 -6.36
C VAL A 20 -15.23 5.63 -7.62
N PHE A 21 -15.14 4.99 -8.79
CA PHE A 21 -15.29 5.60 -10.12
C PHE A 21 -14.06 6.30 -10.73
N ASP A 22 -12.84 6.05 -10.25
CA ASP A 22 -11.64 6.50 -10.95
C ASP A 22 -11.28 5.54 -12.11
N SER A 23 -11.16 6.08 -13.33
CA SER A 23 -10.76 5.31 -14.51
C SER A 23 -9.31 4.84 -14.44
N LYS A 24 -8.47 5.50 -13.62
CA LYS A 24 -7.07 5.11 -13.39
C LYS A 24 -6.91 4.12 -12.24
N SER A 25 -7.90 4.04 -11.34
CA SER A 25 -7.84 3.26 -10.10
C SER A 25 -9.13 2.46 -9.93
N PRO A 26 -9.24 1.27 -10.56
CA PRO A 26 -10.47 0.50 -10.49
C PRO A 26 -10.80 0.10 -9.05
N THR A 27 -12.03 0.36 -8.64
CA THR A 27 -12.57 -0.03 -7.34
C THR A 27 -12.42 -1.55 -7.13
N ILE A 28 -11.72 -1.94 -6.05
CA ILE A 28 -11.54 -3.33 -5.65
C ILE A 28 -12.56 -3.64 -4.56
N LEU A 29 -13.62 -4.36 -4.91
CA LEU A 29 -14.68 -4.75 -3.97
C LEU A 29 -14.32 -6.00 -3.13
N ASN A 30 -13.29 -6.75 -3.52
CA ASN A 30 -12.83 -7.91 -2.76
C ASN A 30 -11.76 -7.48 -1.72
N PRO A 31 -12.04 -7.57 -0.41
CA PRO A 31 -11.12 -7.10 0.63
C PRO A 31 -9.80 -7.87 0.64
N HIS A 32 -9.81 -9.19 0.39
CA HIS A 32 -8.60 -10.00 0.33
C HIS A 32 -7.69 -9.56 -0.83
N ARG A 33 -8.29 -9.26 -1.99
CA ARG A 33 -7.56 -8.75 -3.16
C ARG A 33 -6.98 -7.36 -2.91
N PHE A 34 -7.72 -6.48 -2.24
CA PHE A 34 -7.23 -5.15 -1.85
C PHE A 34 -6.03 -5.25 -0.91
N TRP A 35 -6.11 -6.10 0.12
CA TRP A 35 -5.01 -6.32 1.07
C TRP A 35 -3.74 -6.81 0.38
N TYR A 36 -3.87 -7.78 -0.51
CA TYR A 36 -2.74 -8.30 -1.29
C TYR A 36 -2.09 -7.21 -2.15
N LEU A 37 -2.89 -6.41 -2.85
CA LEU A 37 -2.40 -5.32 -3.69
C LEU A 37 -1.75 -4.18 -2.89
N GLN A 38 -2.32 -3.82 -1.75
CA GLN A 38 -1.70 -2.84 -0.84
C GLN A 38 -0.33 -3.31 -0.35
N ARG A 39 -0.22 -4.60 0.01
CA ARG A 39 1.06 -5.18 0.43
C ARG A 39 2.09 -5.17 -0.70
N LEU A 40 1.68 -5.52 -1.93
CA LEU A 40 2.56 -5.43 -3.11
C LEU A 40 3.02 -4.00 -3.36
N HIS A 41 2.10 -3.04 -3.37
CA HIS A 41 2.42 -1.63 -3.61
C HIS A 41 3.35 -1.07 -2.53
N HIS A 42 3.17 -1.50 -1.28
CA HIS A 42 4.09 -1.15 -0.19
C HIS A 42 5.50 -1.71 -0.45
N LEU A 43 5.61 -2.99 -0.85
CA LEU A 43 6.87 -3.61 -1.21
C LEU A 43 7.52 -2.93 -2.42
N GLU A 44 6.77 -2.56 -3.45
CA GLU A 44 7.25 -1.80 -4.61
C GLU A 44 7.77 -0.41 -4.22
N ARG A 45 7.09 0.29 -3.31
CA ARG A 45 7.56 1.58 -2.76
C ARG A 45 8.83 1.42 -1.94
N CYS A 46 8.95 0.37 -1.16
CA CYS A 46 10.19 0.07 -0.44
C CYS A 46 11.30 -0.28 -1.44
N TRP A 47 11.04 -1.16 -2.40
CA TRP A 47 11.99 -1.56 -3.43
C TRP A 47 12.50 -0.38 -4.25
N SER A 48 11.60 0.49 -4.71
CA SER A 48 11.96 1.73 -5.43
C SER A 48 12.69 2.75 -4.56
N ARG A 49 12.49 2.75 -3.24
CA ARG A 49 13.26 3.58 -2.29
C ARG A 49 14.58 2.95 -1.84
N THR A 50 14.73 1.62 -1.95
CA THR A 50 15.94 0.88 -1.58
C THR A 50 16.96 0.80 -2.73
N TYR A 51 16.56 1.02 -3.98
CA TYR A 51 17.52 1.15 -5.07
C TYR A 51 17.97 2.60 -5.27
N ARG A 52 18.97 3.02 -4.49
CA ARG A 52 19.80 4.20 -4.75
C ARG A 52 21.15 3.76 -5.36
N PRO A 53 21.29 3.65 -6.69
CA PRO A 53 22.58 3.33 -7.31
C PRO A 53 23.63 4.44 -7.11
N GLU A 54 23.20 5.64 -6.72
CA GLU A 54 24.04 6.84 -6.62
C GLU A 54 24.94 6.88 -5.37
N GLU A 55 24.72 6.02 -4.36
CA GLU A 55 25.65 5.90 -3.21
C GLU A 55 26.82 4.95 -3.50
N ARG A 56 26.80 4.21 -4.62
CA ARG A 56 27.94 3.38 -5.03
C ARG A 56 29.07 4.16 -5.71
N PHE A 57 28.80 5.40 -6.15
CA PHE A 57 29.75 6.20 -6.94
C PHE A 57 29.76 7.68 -6.56
N ARG A 58 29.64 8.02 -5.27
CA ARG A 58 29.98 9.37 -4.82
C ARG A 58 31.09 9.29 -3.77
N ASN A 59 32.30 9.53 -4.30
CA ASN A 59 33.62 9.74 -3.69
C ASN A 59 33.69 9.88 -2.16
#